data_AF-D3E314-F1
#
_entry.id   AF-D3E314-F1
#
_cell.length_a   1.000
_cell.length_b   1.000
_cell.length_c   1.000
_cell.angle_alpha   90.00
_cell.angle_beta   90.00
_cell.angle_gamma   90.00
#
_symmetry.space_group_name_H-M   'P 1'
#
loop_
_entity.id
_entity.type
_entity.pdbx_description
1 polymer ?
#
loop_
_entity_poly.entity_id
_entity_poly.type
_entity_poly.pdbx_seq_one_letter_code
_entity_poly.pdbx_strand_id
1 'polypeptide(L)'
;MLDADEFIISDNGQNPREIIKKINENYYYLIKWITYVPTNNDDYNIKFIPKRITHVRDESLEQYYKVIVPKKVVNDFNVRVEMGNHNLKFDNFNRNELVKKDLNLKIAHFPLRSIEQCISKVSIGWPNIIAINLYNLSWGFHWKMLFDKIKEENDISLDDLEFFAKNYALVSTSDDILIKNQPINLDFCDKIEIRYDFEYNYLRNILENYAYFAEEIVSFKRKLKSVPILDDRFILKLASDYDVIEKSGLFDVNWYCKRYSPPRNIHPIIHYLLTYRENMNDPAGFFSTEYYFKTHVDVANSGMNPFVHYIKYGKKENRKIASSKSENFGVQ
;
A
#
# COMPACT_ATOMS: atom_id res chain seq x y z
N MET A 1 -1.79 -10.56 -3.23
CA MET A 1 -1.54 -10.77 -1.78
C MET A 1 -2.84 -10.39 -1.06
N LEU A 2 -3.24 -11.13 -0.03
CA LEU A 2 -4.42 -10.76 0.77
C LEU A 2 -4.01 -9.74 1.83
N ASP A 3 -4.90 -8.81 2.11
CA ASP A 3 -4.73 -7.86 3.21
C ASP A 3 -5.12 -8.51 4.55
N ALA A 4 -4.67 -7.94 5.67
CA ALA A 4 -4.85 -8.55 7.00
C ALA A 4 -6.32 -8.56 7.47
N ASP A 5 -7.16 -7.74 6.85
CA ASP A 5 -8.61 -7.66 7.04
C ASP A 5 -9.38 -8.44 5.96
N GLU A 6 -8.75 -9.35 5.23
CA GLU A 6 -9.38 -10.11 4.15
C GLU A 6 -9.34 -11.63 4.37
N PHE A 7 -10.41 -12.31 3.98
CA PHE A 7 -10.53 -13.76 4.00
C PHE A 7 -11.21 -14.26 2.72
N ILE A 8 -10.69 -15.33 2.11
CA ILE A 8 -11.28 -15.88 0.88
C ILE A 8 -12.41 -16.83 1.27
N ILE A 9 -13.58 -16.64 0.66
CA ILE A 9 -14.76 -17.51 0.80
C ILE A 9 -15.26 -17.94 -0.58
N SER A 10 -16.21 -18.88 -0.61
CA SER A 10 -16.94 -19.27 -1.82
C SER A 10 -18.44 -19.11 -1.61
N ASP A 11 -19.19 -18.85 -2.69
CA ASP A 11 -20.63 -18.66 -2.61
C ASP A 11 -21.39 -19.92 -2.17
N ASN A 12 -20.84 -21.09 -2.48
CA ASN A 12 -21.50 -22.38 -2.24
C ASN A 12 -20.87 -23.15 -1.06
N GLY A 13 -20.04 -22.50 -0.22
CA GLY A 13 -19.38 -23.12 0.93
C GLY A 13 -18.29 -24.15 0.58
N GLN A 14 -17.93 -24.29 -0.70
CA GLN A 14 -16.80 -25.10 -1.14
C GLN A 14 -15.47 -24.54 -0.61
N ASN A 15 -14.51 -25.43 -0.36
CA ASN A 15 -13.15 -25.03 0.03
C ASN A 15 -12.52 -24.14 -1.06
N PRO A 16 -12.20 -22.85 -0.76
CA PRO A 16 -11.62 -21.94 -1.74
C PRO A 16 -10.33 -22.45 -2.37
N ARG A 17 -9.53 -23.22 -1.62
CA ARG A 17 -8.28 -23.81 -2.11
C ARG A 17 -8.53 -24.79 -3.27
N GLU A 18 -9.60 -25.57 -3.19
CA GLU A 18 -9.94 -26.54 -4.24
C GLU A 18 -10.48 -25.87 -5.50
N ILE A 19 -11.12 -24.69 -5.36
CA ILE A 19 -11.51 -23.87 -6.50
C ILE A 19 -10.26 -23.27 -7.17
N ILE A 20 -9.34 -22.69 -6.39
CA ILE A 20 -8.11 -22.06 -6.89
C ILE A 20 -7.24 -23.08 -7.63
N LYS A 21 -7.12 -24.32 -7.14
CA LYS A 21 -6.34 -25.39 -7.81
C LYS A 21 -6.84 -25.77 -9.20
N LYS A 22 -8.10 -25.45 -9.53
CA LYS A 22 -8.76 -25.86 -10.78
C LYS A 22 -8.89 -24.72 -11.79
N ILE A 23 -8.36 -23.53 -11.48
CA ILE A 23 -8.44 -22.40 -12.40
C ILE A 23 -7.63 -22.67 -13.67
N ASN A 24 -8.08 -22.10 -14.78
CA ASN A 24 -7.37 -22.16 -16.04
C ASN A 24 -6.25 -21.13 -16.05
N GLU A 25 -5.03 -21.57 -16.30
CA GLU A 25 -3.83 -20.72 -16.22
C GLU A 25 -3.68 -19.72 -17.39
N ASN A 26 -4.58 -19.75 -18.38
CA ASN A 26 -4.59 -18.80 -19.49
C ASN A 26 -5.51 -17.59 -19.26
N TYR A 27 -6.22 -17.53 -18.12
CA TYR A 27 -7.12 -16.44 -17.77
C TYR A 27 -6.69 -15.74 -16.49
N TYR A 28 -7.18 -14.52 -16.29
CA TYR A 28 -7.16 -13.87 -14.98
C TYR A 28 -8.58 -13.71 -14.47
N TYR A 29 -8.71 -13.58 -13.15
CA TYR A 29 -9.99 -13.59 -12.47
C TYR A 29 -10.15 -12.36 -11.59
N LEU A 30 -11.38 -11.86 -11.51
CA LEU A 30 -11.77 -10.88 -10.50
C LEU A 30 -12.73 -11.56 -9.53
N ILE A 31 -12.43 -11.46 -8.25
CA ILE A 31 -13.30 -11.95 -7.19
C ILE A 31 -13.85 -10.76 -6.41
N LYS A 32 -15.16 -10.77 -6.19
CA LYS A 32 -15.87 -9.62 -5.62
C LYS A 32 -15.55 -9.49 -4.14
N TRP A 33 -15.34 -8.26 -3.69
CA TRP A 33 -15.21 -7.94 -2.27
C TRP A 33 -16.61 -7.77 -1.68
N ILE A 34 -16.90 -8.47 -0.57
CA ILE A 34 -18.08 -8.30 0.29
C ILE A 34 -17.67 -7.76 1.66
N THR A 35 -18.34 -6.69 2.11
CA THR A 35 -18.06 -6.07 3.41
C THR A 35 -18.84 -6.76 4.53
N TYR A 36 -18.09 -7.30 5.50
CA TYR A 36 -18.61 -7.82 6.75
C TYR A 36 -18.62 -6.72 7.81
N VAL A 37 -19.74 -6.63 8.53
CA VAL A 37 -20.09 -5.52 9.42
C VAL A 37 -20.16 -6.04 10.86
N PRO A 38 -19.33 -5.54 11.80
CA PRO A 38 -19.46 -5.87 13.21
C PRO A 38 -20.77 -5.32 13.77
N THR A 39 -21.39 -6.05 14.68
CA THR A 39 -22.66 -5.65 15.31
C THR A 39 -22.58 -5.76 16.83
N ASN A 40 -23.57 -5.19 17.52
CA ASN A 40 -23.75 -5.38 18.97
C ASN A 40 -24.01 -6.83 19.38
N ASN A 41 -24.43 -7.69 18.45
CA ASN A 41 -24.73 -9.10 18.73
C ASN A 41 -23.50 -10.01 18.63
N ASP A 42 -22.35 -9.49 18.21
CA ASP A 42 -21.13 -10.28 18.04
C ASP A 42 -20.54 -10.68 19.41
N ASP A 43 -20.05 -11.91 19.54
CA ASP A 43 -19.30 -12.34 20.73
C ASP A 43 -17.83 -11.90 20.62
N TYR A 44 -17.47 -10.81 21.31
CA TYR A 44 -16.12 -10.23 21.32
C TYR A 44 -15.05 -11.14 21.97
N ASN A 45 -15.44 -12.25 22.62
CA ASN A 45 -14.49 -13.27 23.06
C ASN A 45 -13.99 -14.15 21.90
N ILE A 46 -14.71 -14.19 20.77
CA ILE A 46 -14.29 -14.92 19.57
C ILE A 46 -13.22 -14.10 18.84
N LYS A 47 -11.96 -14.43 19.11
CA LYS A 47 -10.81 -13.76 18.49
C LYS A 47 -10.69 -13.97 16.97
N PHE A 48 -11.20 -15.10 16.44
CA PHE A 48 -11.15 -15.37 15.01
C PHE A 48 -12.25 -14.61 14.27
N ILE A 49 -11.87 -13.48 13.66
CA ILE A 49 -12.77 -12.51 13.04
C ILE A 49 -13.79 -13.12 12.07
N PRO A 50 -13.40 -14.01 11.12
CA PRO A 50 -14.38 -14.61 10.19
C PRO A 50 -15.46 -15.47 10.85
N LYS A 51 -15.23 -15.94 12.08
CA LYS A 51 -16.25 -16.65 12.88
C LYS A 51 -17.11 -15.69 13.69
N ARG A 52 -16.56 -14.55 14.12
CA ARG A 52 -17.25 -13.58 14.98
C ARG A 52 -18.19 -12.66 14.19
N ILE A 53 -17.68 -12.04 13.14
CA ILE A 53 -18.42 -11.03 12.36
C ILE A 53 -19.14 -11.76 11.23
N THR A 54 -20.45 -11.91 11.33
CA THR A 54 -21.26 -12.71 10.39
C THR A 54 -22.23 -11.88 9.56
N HIS A 55 -22.47 -10.62 9.91
CA HIS A 55 -23.36 -9.76 9.14
C HIS A 55 -22.64 -9.19 7.93
N VAL A 56 -23.30 -9.21 6.77
CA VAL A 56 -22.77 -8.66 5.51
C VAL A 56 -23.65 -7.55 5.00
N ARG A 57 -23.01 -6.53 4.43
CA ARG A 57 -23.69 -5.47 3.68
C ARG A 57 -24.29 -6.01 2.37
N ASP A 58 -25.35 -5.38 1.89
CA ASP A 58 -25.87 -5.62 0.54
C ASP A 58 -24.75 -5.56 -0.51
N GLU A 59 -24.59 -6.67 -1.24
CA GLU A 59 -23.57 -6.83 -2.27
C GLU A 59 -23.75 -5.87 -3.45
N SER A 60 -24.96 -5.32 -3.65
CA SER A 60 -25.23 -4.35 -4.71
C SER A 60 -24.43 -3.05 -4.55
N LEU A 61 -24.00 -2.74 -3.32
CA LEU A 61 -23.23 -1.55 -2.97
C LEU A 61 -21.72 -1.74 -3.14
N GLU A 62 -21.25 -2.97 -3.38
CA GLU A 62 -19.84 -3.28 -3.44
C GLU A 62 -19.23 -2.93 -4.81
N GLN A 63 -18.16 -2.12 -4.79
CA GLN A 63 -17.56 -1.53 -5.99
C GLN A 63 -16.20 -2.11 -6.35
N TYR A 64 -15.61 -2.89 -5.42
CA TYR A 64 -14.23 -3.34 -5.51
C TYR A 64 -14.13 -4.84 -5.73
N TYR A 65 -13.03 -5.24 -6.35
CA TYR A 65 -12.68 -6.63 -6.63
C TYR A 65 -11.23 -6.87 -6.23
N LYS A 66 -10.83 -8.12 -6.04
CA LYS A 66 -9.42 -8.51 -6.01
C LYS A 66 -9.08 -9.35 -7.23
N VAL A 67 -7.87 -9.17 -7.73
CA VAL A 67 -7.37 -9.96 -8.86
C VAL A 67 -6.79 -11.29 -8.36
N ILE A 68 -7.13 -12.37 -9.05
CA ILE A 68 -6.37 -13.62 -9.05
C ILE A 68 -5.71 -13.75 -10.44
N VAL A 69 -4.39 -13.83 -10.47
CA VAL A 69 -3.62 -13.95 -11.69
C VAL A 69 -2.67 -15.15 -11.59
N PRO A 70 -2.82 -16.17 -12.46
CA PRO A 70 -1.87 -17.28 -12.55
C PRO A 70 -0.47 -16.78 -12.94
N LYS A 71 0.57 -17.44 -12.43
CA LYS A 71 1.96 -17.10 -12.75
C LYS A 71 2.25 -17.14 -14.26
N LYS A 72 1.60 -18.06 -14.98
CA LYS A 72 1.70 -18.16 -16.43
C LYS A 72 1.27 -16.86 -17.12
N VAL A 73 0.10 -16.33 -16.76
CA VAL A 73 -0.39 -15.03 -17.28
C VAL A 73 0.60 -13.90 -17.00
N VAL A 74 1.17 -13.87 -15.79
CA VAL A 74 2.20 -12.87 -15.43
C VAL A 74 3.39 -12.92 -16.39
N ASN A 75 3.88 -14.12 -16.70
CA ASN A 75 5.03 -14.30 -17.58
C ASN A 75 4.70 -14.02 -19.05
N ASP A 76 3.59 -14.58 -19.54
CA ASP A 76 3.23 -14.54 -20.96
C ASP A 76 2.83 -13.13 -21.41
N PHE A 77 2.16 -12.37 -20.53
CA PHE A 77 1.64 -11.03 -20.83
C PHE A 77 2.41 -9.88 -20.17
N ASN A 78 3.44 -10.19 -19.36
CA ASN A 78 4.20 -9.22 -18.58
C ASN A 78 3.28 -8.25 -17.80
N VAL A 79 2.34 -8.83 -17.02
CA VAL A 79 1.37 -8.06 -16.22
C VAL A 79 1.81 -7.91 -14.78
N ARG A 80 1.42 -6.79 -14.16
CA ARG A 80 1.70 -6.48 -12.76
C ARG A 80 0.39 -6.21 -12.03
N VAL A 81 0.33 -6.56 -10.76
CA VAL A 81 -0.81 -6.22 -9.92
C VAL A 81 -0.69 -4.75 -9.50
N GLU A 82 -1.74 -3.96 -9.71
CA GLU A 82 -1.78 -2.56 -9.29
C GLU A 82 -1.79 -2.42 -7.77
N MET A 83 -1.38 -1.25 -7.28
CA MET A 83 -1.51 -0.92 -5.86
C MET A 83 -2.97 -1.07 -5.41
N GLY A 84 -3.19 -1.75 -4.28
CA GLY A 84 -4.53 -2.14 -3.79
C GLY A 84 -5.04 -3.48 -4.31
N ASN A 85 -4.35 -4.11 -5.27
CA ASN A 85 -4.64 -5.43 -5.82
C ASN A 85 -6.01 -5.56 -6.51
N HIS A 86 -6.62 -4.44 -6.91
CA HIS A 86 -7.94 -4.40 -7.53
C HIS A 86 -7.93 -4.60 -9.04
N ASN A 87 -6.77 -4.42 -9.69
CA ASN A 87 -6.64 -4.54 -11.13
C ASN A 87 -5.23 -4.96 -11.55
N LEU A 88 -5.07 -5.26 -12.84
CA LEU A 88 -3.79 -5.54 -13.48
C LEU A 88 -3.35 -4.33 -14.30
N LYS A 89 -2.07 -4.00 -14.20
CA LYS A 89 -1.35 -3.11 -15.09
C LYS A 89 -0.64 -3.93 -16.16
N PHE A 90 -0.80 -3.50 -17.40
CA PHE A 90 -0.26 -4.16 -18.58
C PHE A 90 0.88 -3.32 -19.15
N ASP A 91 2.02 -3.94 -19.43
CA ASP A 91 3.18 -3.26 -20.01
C ASP A 91 3.14 -3.24 -21.56
N ASN A 92 2.32 -4.09 -22.21
CA ASN A 92 2.29 -4.32 -23.68
C ASN A 92 0.90 -4.20 -24.35
N PHE A 93 0.88 -4.03 -25.68
CA PHE A 93 -0.30 -3.89 -26.57
C PHE A 93 -1.23 -5.13 -26.64
N ASN A 94 -0.82 -6.31 -26.14
CA ASN A 94 -1.58 -7.57 -26.26
C ASN A 94 -2.67 -7.76 -25.18
N ARG A 95 -3.08 -6.69 -24.48
CA ARG A 95 -4.17 -6.75 -23.48
C ARG A 95 -5.43 -7.44 -24.01
N ASN A 96 -5.74 -7.25 -25.29
CA ASN A 96 -6.97 -7.76 -25.92
C ASN A 96 -7.02 -9.30 -26.03
N GLU A 97 -5.89 -9.99 -25.86
CA GLU A 97 -5.80 -11.45 -25.92
C GLU A 97 -6.07 -12.10 -24.55
N LEU A 98 -5.86 -11.37 -23.45
CA LEU A 98 -6.06 -11.90 -22.11
C LEU A 98 -7.52 -11.79 -21.68
N VAL A 99 -8.15 -12.93 -21.48
CA VAL A 99 -9.58 -12.99 -21.12
C VAL A 99 -9.76 -12.95 -19.60
N LYS A 100 -10.60 -12.03 -19.14
CA LYS A 100 -11.13 -11.99 -17.77
C LYS A 100 -12.19 -13.07 -17.58
N LYS A 101 -12.15 -13.80 -16.47
CA LYS A 101 -13.20 -14.73 -16.06
C LYS A 101 -13.67 -14.46 -14.64
N ASP A 102 -14.91 -14.84 -14.37
CA ASP A 102 -15.43 -14.86 -13.01
C ASP A 102 -15.05 -16.18 -12.35
N LEU A 103 -14.93 -16.15 -11.02
CA LEU A 103 -14.64 -17.32 -10.22
C LEU A 103 -15.64 -17.35 -9.07
N ASN A 104 -16.08 -18.54 -8.67
CA ASN A 104 -17.05 -18.75 -7.60
C ASN A 104 -16.42 -18.52 -6.21
N LEU A 105 -15.74 -17.39 -6.04
CA LEU A 105 -15.01 -16.95 -4.86
C LEU A 105 -15.31 -15.49 -4.60
N LYS A 106 -15.26 -15.14 -3.32
CA LYS A 106 -15.39 -13.76 -2.84
C LYS A 106 -14.31 -13.47 -1.81
N ILE A 107 -14.06 -12.18 -1.60
CA ILE A 107 -13.27 -11.69 -0.48
C ILE A 107 -14.24 -11.22 0.60
N ALA A 108 -14.28 -11.93 1.72
CA ALA A 108 -14.84 -11.42 2.96
C ALA A 108 -13.87 -10.39 3.54
N HIS A 109 -14.30 -9.13 3.61
CA HIS A 109 -13.46 -8.04 4.10
C HIS A 109 -14.04 -7.47 5.40
N PHE A 110 -13.15 -7.22 6.35
CA PHE A 110 -13.45 -6.81 7.72
C PHE A 110 -12.78 -5.46 8.02
N PRO A 111 -13.22 -4.36 7.39
CA PRO A 111 -12.51 -3.08 7.41
C PRO A 111 -12.34 -2.52 8.82
N LEU A 112 -13.35 -2.76 9.67
CA LEU A 112 -13.43 -2.39 11.08
C LEU A 112 -13.84 -3.64 11.88
N ARG A 113 -13.10 -3.91 12.96
CA ARG A 113 -13.19 -5.16 13.74
C ARG A 113 -13.39 -4.92 15.23
N SER A 114 -12.87 -3.83 15.77
CA SER A 114 -13.09 -3.41 17.15
C SER A 114 -12.96 -1.90 17.25
N ILE A 115 -13.43 -1.32 18.36
CA ILE A 115 -13.29 0.11 18.64
C ILE A 115 -11.82 0.52 18.69
N GLU A 116 -10.96 -0.25 19.36
CA GLU A 116 -9.53 0.04 19.50
C GLU A 116 -8.80 0.00 18.16
N GLN A 117 -9.13 -1.00 17.33
CA GLN A 117 -8.58 -1.12 15.98
C GLN A 117 -9.06 0.02 15.08
N CYS A 118 -10.32 0.43 15.23
CA CYS A 118 -10.94 1.54 14.52
C CYS A 118 -10.24 2.87 14.85
N ILE A 119 -10.12 3.20 16.14
CA ILE A 119 -9.42 4.39 16.63
C ILE A 119 -7.99 4.41 16.10
N SER A 120 -7.23 3.33 16.30
CA SER A 120 -5.84 3.31 15.83
C SER A 120 -5.70 3.46 14.32
N LYS A 121 -6.58 2.80 13.53
CA LYS A 121 -6.53 2.87 12.06
C LYS A 121 -6.80 4.29 11.59
N VAL A 122 -7.78 4.97 12.17
CA VAL A 122 -8.21 6.30 11.72
C VAL A 122 -7.34 7.42 12.26
N SER A 123 -6.92 7.36 13.53
CA SER A 123 -6.04 8.36 14.14
C SER A 123 -4.69 8.50 13.42
N ILE A 124 -4.18 7.41 12.84
CA ILE A 124 -2.95 7.43 12.03
C ILE A 124 -3.29 7.65 10.54
N GLY A 125 -4.34 6.98 10.07
CA GLY A 125 -4.69 6.90 8.66
C GLY A 125 -5.17 8.21 8.06
N TRP A 126 -6.06 8.93 8.74
CA TRP A 126 -6.61 10.19 8.21
C TRP A 126 -5.53 11.30 8.09
N PRO A 127 -4.70 11.56 9.10
CA PRO A 127 -3.55 12.48 8.97
C PRO A 127 -2.60 12.10 7.82
N ASN A 128 -2.40 10.81 7.58
CA ASN A 128 -1.57 10.35 6.46
C ASN A 128 -2.23 10.66 5.11
N ILE A 129 -3.54 10.45 4.97
CA ILE A 129 -4.29 10.78 3.75
C ILE A 129 -4.20 12.27 3.42
N ILE A 130 -4.44 13.17 4.39
CA ILE A 130 -4.33 14.62 4.15
C ILE A 130 -2.90 15.07 3.84
N ALA A 131 -1.89 14.29 4.27
CA ALA A 131 -0.51 14.56 3.93
C ALA A 131 -0.19 14.21 2.46
N ILE A 132 -1.00 13.45 1.73
CA ILE A 132 -0.71 13.12 0.32
C ILE A 132 -0.87 14.37 -0.57
N ASN A 133 0.18 14.75 -1.31
CA ASN A 133 0.23 15.98 -2.14
C ASN A 133 -0.74 15.99 -3.35
N LEU A 134 -1.44 14.87 -3.60
CA LEU A 134 -2.45 14.68 -4.66
C LEU A 134 -3.79 14.25 -4.06
N TYR A 135 -4.17 14.83 -2.92
CA TYR A 135 -5.41 14.49 -2.24
C TYR A 135 -6.62 14.79 -3.14
N ASN A 136 -7.32 13.75 -3.56
CA ASN A 136 -8.67 13.86 -4.08
C ASN A 136 -9.61 13.93 -2.86
N LEU A 137 -10.39 15.01 -2.74
CA LEU A 137 -11.34 15.24 -1.64
C LEU A 137 -12.35 14.10 -1.41
N SER A 138 -12.54 13.24 -2.41
CA SER A 138 -13.42 12.05 -2.32
C SER A 138 -12.76 10.83 -1.64
N TRP A 139 -11.44 10.81 -1.47
CA TRP A 139 -10.74 9.65 -0.90
C TRP A 139 -10.77 9.71 0.63
N GLY A 140 -11.19 8.62 1.26
CA GLY A 140 -11.15 8.51 2.72
C GLY A 140 -12.15 9.41 3.46
N PHE A 141 -13.22 9.87 2.80
CA PHE A 141 -14.29 10.66 3.43
C PHE A 141 -14.82 10.03 4.73
N HIS A 142 -15.03 8.72 4.73
CA HIS A 142 -15.44 7.96 5.92
C HIS A 142 -14.38 7.99 7.04
N TRP A 143 -13.08 8.01 6.70
CA TRP A 143 -12.01 8.18 7.70
C TRP A 143 -12.01 9.60 8.27
N LYS A 144 -12.29 10.63 7.45
CA LYS A 144 -12.45 12.00 7.95
C LYS A 144 -13.57 12.10 8.97
N MET A 145 -14.76 11.61 8.62
CA MET A 145 -15.92 11.67 9.51
C MET A 145 -15.65 10.98 10.84
N LEU A 146 -15.09 9.77 10.78
CA LEU A 146 -14.74 9.00 11.96
C LEU A 146 -13.62 9.67 12.77
N PHE A 147 -12.62 10.28 12.10
CA PHE A 147 -11.58 11.05 12.77
C PHE A 147 -12.13 12.28 13.50
N ASP A 148 -12.99 13.05 12.83
CA ASP A 148 -13.64 14.23 13.43
C ASP A 148 -14.50 13.82 14.62
N LYS A 149 -15.22 12.69 14.54
CA LYS A 149 -15.97 12.13 15.65
C LYS A 149 -15.06 11.77 16.83
N ILE A 150 -13.98 11.00 16.60
CA ILE A 150 -13.01 10.64 17.65
C ILE A 150 -12.46 11.90 18.34
N LYS A 151 -12.16 12.93 17.54
CA LYS A 151 -11.61 14.21 17.99
C LYS A 151 -12.61 15.03 18.82
N GLU A 152 -13.91 14.93 18.54
CA GLU A 152 -14.95 15.76 19.15
C GLU A 152 -15.67 15.08 20.33
N GLU A 153 -15.93 13.78 20.24
CA GLU A 153 -16.80 13.07 21.19
C GLU A 153 -16.05 12.21 22.21
N ASN A 154 -14.71 12.07 22.10
CA ASN A 154 -13.84 11.26 22.98
C ASN A 154 -14.23 9.77 23.15
N ASP A 155 -15.30 9.29 22.52
CA ASP A 155 -15.76 7.91 22.61
C ASP A 155 -16.37 7.45 21.27
N ILE A 156 -16.20 6.17 20.96
CA ILE A 156 -16.73 5.52 19.77
C ILE A 156 -17.53 4.31 20.23
N SER A 157 -18.83 4.35 19.98
CA SER A 157 -19.72 3.25 20.35
C SER A 157 -19.63 2.10 19.34
N LEU A 158 -20.23 0.96 19.71
CA LEU A 158 -20.41 -0.15 18.78
C LEU A 158 -21.40 0.20 17.65
N ASP A 159 -22.38 1.08 17.91
CA ASP A 159 -23.30 1.57 16.87
C ASP A 159 -22.55 2.40 15.83
N ASP A 160 -21.60 3.23 16.26
CA ASP A 160 -20.71 3.95 15.36
C ASP A 160 -19.83 2.99 14.54
N LEU A 161 -19.28 1.96 15.20
CA LEU A 161 -18.47 0.94 14.52
C LEU A 161 -19.26 0.24 13.41
N GLU A 162 -20.50 -0.15 13.70
CA GLU A 162 -21.44 -0.73 12.73
C GLU A 162 -21.74 0.26 11.59
N PHE A 163 -22.08 1.51 11.93
CA PHE A 163 -22.38 2.57 10.97
C PHE A 163 -21.23 2.83 9.99
N PHE A 164 -20.00 2.98 10.50
CA PHE A 164 -18.84 3.23 9.65
C PHE A 164 -18.42 2.00 8.84
N ALA A 165 -18.63 0.80 9.37
CA ALA A 165 -18.35 -0.44 8.65
C ALA A 165 -19.32 -0.65 7.49
N LYS A 166 -20.63 -0.46 7.69
CA LYS A 166 -21.62 -0.57 6.60
C LYS A 166 -21.46 0.53 5.55
N ASN A 167 -20.94 1.70 5.92
CA ASN A 167 -20.64 2.79 4.99
C ASN A 167 -19.23 2.73 4.37
N TYR A 168 -18.45 1.68 4.66
CA TYR A 168 -17.05 1.64 4.26
C TYR A 168 -16.89 1.67 2.73
N ALA A 169 -15.96 2.54 2.28
CA ALA A 169 -15.61 2.75 0.88
C ALA A 169 -16.76 3.18 -0.06
N LEU A 170 -17.89 3.66 0.48
CA LEU A 170 -18.93 4.33 -0.29
C LEU A 170 -18.56 5.78 -0.60
N VAL A 171 -19.21 6.34 -1.62
CA VAL A 171 -19.04 7.74 -2.05
C VAL A 171 -19.73 8.71 -1.09
N SER A 172 -20.80 8.27 -0.42
CA SER A 172 -21.56 9.02 0.58
C SER A 172 -22.13 8.07 1.63
N THR A 173 -22.42 8.58 2.83
CA THR A 173 -23.03 7.79 3.89
C THR A 173 -24.54 7.63 3.71
N SER A 174 -25.09 6.52 4.19
CA SER A 174 -26.52 6.25 4.30
C SER A 174 -26.81 5.46 5.57
N ASP A 175 -27.88 5.84 6.27
CA ASP A 175 -28.37 5.11 7.44
C ASP A 175 -29.13 3.83 7.05
N ASP A 176 -29.75 3.84 5.86
CA ASP A 176 -30.65 2.80 5.36
C ASP A 176 -29.94 1.60 4.71
N ILE A 177 -28.64 1.43 4.98
CA ILE A 177 -27.88 0.29 4.46
C ILE A 177 -28.30 -0.96 5.22
N LEU A 178 -28.93 -1.88 4.50
CA LEU A 178 -29.31 -3.18 5.02
C LEU A 178 -28.09 -4.09 5.19
N ILE A 179 -28.05 -4.75 6.33
CA ILE A 179 -27.14 -5.85 6.63
C ILE A 179 -27.94 -7.13 6.82
N LYS A 180 -27.37 -8.28 6.42
CA LYS A 180 -27.98 -9.59 6.60
C LYS A 180 -27.02 -10.53 7.32
N ASN A 181 -27.53 -11.37 8.21
CA ASN A 181 -26.72 -12.40 8.84
C ASN A 181 -26.34 -13.48 7.82
N GLN A 182 -25.06 -13.64 7.54
CA GLN A 182 -24.52 -14.60 6.58
C GLN A 182 -23.18 -15.17 7.09
N PRO A 183 -23.22 -16.12 8.05
CA PRO A 183 -22.01 -16.73 8.59
C PRO A 183 -21.20 -17.44 7.51
N ILE A 184 -19.87 -17.38 7.65
CA ILE A 184 -18.94 -18.04 6.73
C ILE A 184 -18.90 -19.53 7.06
N ASN A 185 -19.02 -20.40 6.03
CA ASN A 185 -18.70 -21.81 6.20
C ASN A 185 -17.18 -21.93 6.43
N LEU A 186 -16.80 -22.45 7.59
CA LEU A 186 -15.41 -22.63 8.01
C LEU A 186 -15.02 -24.11 8.14
N ASP A 187 -15.86 -25.04 7.69
CA ASP A 187 -15.64 -26.49 7.84
C ASP A 187 -14.38 -26.97 7.10
N PHE A 188 -13.93 -26.21 6.11
CA PHE A 188 -12.68 -26.47 5.38
C PHE A 188 -11.41 -26.01 6.14
N CYS A 189 -11.56 -25.37 7.30
CA CYS A 189 -10.47 -24.95 8.16
C CYS A 189 -10.25 -25.99 9.28
N ASP A 190 -9.47 -27.03 9.00
CA ASP A 190 -9.24 -28.15 9.94
C ASP A 190 -8.77 -27.70 11.34
N LYS A 191 -7.86 -26.70 11.38
CA LYS A 191 -7.35 -26.11 12.63
C LYS A 191 -7.03 -24.63 12.42
N ILE A 192 -7.75 -23.76 13.14
CA ILE A 192 -7.47 -22.33 13.17
C ILE A 192 -6.65 -22.02 14.41
N GLU A 193 -5.45 -21.48 14.19
CA GLU A 193 -4.57 -21.00 15.25
C GLU A 193 -4.29 -19.52 15.02
N ILE A 194 -4.57 -18.70 16.04
CA ILE A 194 -4.29 -17.27 16.00
C ILE A 194 -2.84 -17.08 16.43
N ARG A 195 -1.97 -16.85 15.44
CA ARG A 195 -0.53 -16.67 15.67
C ARG A 195 -0.17 -15.37 16.38
N TYR A 196 -1.03 -14.37 16.26
CA TYR A 196 -0.81 -13.01 16.74
C TYR A 196 -1.91 -12.66 17.74
N ASP A 197 -1.75 -13.17 18.95
CA ASP A 197 -2.69 -12.96 20.06
C ASP A 197 -1.93 -12.33 21.23
N PHE A 198 -1.63 -11.05 21.09
CA PHE A 198 -0.93 -10.26 22.10
C PHE A 198 -1.84 -9.15 22.61
N GLU A 199 -1.66 -8.82 23.87
CA GLU A 199 -2.30 -7.67 24.48
C GLU A 199 -1.84 -6.40 23.74
N TYR A 200 -2.80 -5.56 23.39
CA TYR A 200 -2.56 -4.40 22.55
C TYR A 200 -3.14 -3.16 23.22
N ASN A 201 -2.41 -2.05 23.10
CA ASN A 201 -2.85 -0.74 23.58
C ASN A 201 -2.82 0.24 22.40
N TYR A 202 -3.99 0.69 21.97
CA TYR A 202 -4.10 1.56 20.80
C TYR A 202 -3.45 2.92 21.01
N LEU A 203 -3.51 3.46 22.23
CA LEU A 203 -2.88 4.72 22.55
C LEU A 203 -1.35 4.60 22.45
N ARG A 204 -0.78 3.51 22.97
CA ARG A 204 0.65 3.22 22.81
C ARG A 204 1.05 3.16 21.34
N ASN A 205 0.31 2.44 20.51
CA ASN A 205 0.58 2.35 19.07
C ASN A 205 0.52 3.73 18.39
N ILE A 206 -0.48 4.53 18.71
CA ILE A 206 -0.61 5.90 18.20
C ILE A 206 0.62 6.73 18.61
N LEU A 207 0.97 6.75 19.89
CA LEU A 207 2.09 7.53 20.43
C LEU A 207 3.44 7.08 19.86
N GLU A 208 3.69 5.77 19.73
CA GLU A 208 4.91 5.23 19.13
C GLU A 208 5.04 5.64 17.65
N ASN A 209 3.95 5.60 16.88
CA ASN A 209 3.97 6.08 15.49
C ASN A 209 4.24 7.58 15.41
N TYR A 210 3.57 8.40 16.22
CA TYR A 210 3.81 9.85 16.24
C TYR A 210 5.23 10.20 16.67
N ALA A 211 5.75 9.54 17.71
CA ALA A 211 7.13 9.74 18.17
C ALA A 211 8.13 9.36 17.09
N TYR A 212 7.96 8.18 16.47
CA TYR A 212 8.79 7.75 15.36
C TYR A 212 8.78 8.76 14.21
N PHE A 213 7.61 9.23 13.76
CA PHE A 213 7.53 10.24 12.71
C PHE A 213 8.21 11.56 13.10
N ALA A 214 8.00 12.03 14.32
CA ALA A 214 8.62 13.27 14.81
C ALA A 214 10.15 13.15 14.89
N GLU A 215 10.66 12.03 15.42
CA GLU A 215 12.10 11.76 15.53
C GLU A 215 12.76 11.64 14.15
N GLU A 216 12.13 10.92 13.23
CA GLU A 216 12.61 10.79 11.84
C GLU A 216 12.67 12.17 11.16
N ILE A 217 11.61 12.98 11.27
CA ILE A 217 11.60 14.34 10.71
C ILE A 217 12.71 15.20 11.31
N VAL A 218 12.88 15.20 12.63
CA VAL A 218 13.90 16.03 13.30
C VAL A 218 15.31 15.56 12.96
N SER A 219 15.55 14.25 13.01
CA SER A 219 16.81 13.60 12.61
C SER A 219 17.16 13.99 11.17
N PHE A 220 16.18 13.92 10.28
CA PHE A 220 16.39 14.24 8.88
C PHE A 220 16.56 15.76 8.64
N LYS A 221 15.78 16.62 9.30
CA LYS A 221 15.99 18.08 9.31
C LYS A 221 17.39 18.47 9.77
N ARG A 222 17.96 17.78 10.78
CA ARG A 222 19.36 17.99 11.22
C ARG A 222 20.37 17.64 10.13
N LYS A 223 20.09 16.63 9.30
CA LYS A 223 20.92 16.29 8.12
C LYS A 223 20.75 17.32 6.99
N LEU A 224 19.62 18.04 6.95
CA LEU A 224 19.28 19.05 5.94
C LEU A 224 19.67 20.49 6.31
N LYS A 225 20.52 20.73 7.33
CA LYS A 225 20.88 22.06 7.90
C LYS A 225 21.23 23.18 6.89
N SER A 226 21.52 22.85 5.64
CA SER A 226 21.89 23.79 4.57
C SER A 226 20.94 23.81 3.37
N VAL A 227 19.80 23.11 3.43
CA VAL A 227 18.81 23.08 2.34
C VAL A 227 17.65 24.02 2.72
N PRO A 228 17.29 25.00 1.86
CA PRO A 228 16.24 25.97 2.16
C PRO A 228 14.88 25.28 2.35
N ILE A 229 13.99 25.94 3.11
CA ILE A 229 12.66 25.52 3.59
C ILE A 229 12.01 24.47 2.68
N LEU A 230 12.16 23.20 3.08
CA LEU A 230 11.43 22.08 2.49
C LEU A 230 10.16 21.84 3.33
N ASP A 231 9.05 21.55 2.65
CA ASP A 231 7.84 21.02 3.27
C ASP A 231 8.17 19.74 4.07
N ASP A 232 7.63 19.61 5.28
CA ASP A 232 7.80 18.44 6.16
C ASP A 232 7.47 17.12 5.45
N ARG A 233 6.55 17.14 4.49
CA ARG A 233 6.24 15.95 3.67
C ARG A 233 7.34 15.60 2.69
N PHE A 234 7.93 16.60 2.07
CA PHE A 234 9.09 16.40 1.20
C PHE A 234 10.27 15.88 2.02
N ILE A 235 10.44 16.38 3.24
CA ILE A 235 11.44 15.89 4.21
C ILE A 235 11.20 14.42 4.55
N LEU A 236 9.97 13.99 4.85
CA LEU A 236 9.64 12.59 5.12
C LEU A 236 9.92 11.67 3.93
N LYS A 237 9.51 12.08 2.73
CA LYS A 237 9.78 11.31 1.50
C LYS A 237 11.28 11.21 1.24
N LEU A 238 11.99 12.31 1.40
CA LEU A 238 13.43 12.40 1.24
C LEU A 238 14.16 11.54 2.29
N ALA A 239 13.68 11.50 3.53
CA ALA A 239 14.19 10.64 4.60
C ALA A 239 14.02 9.15 4.25
N SER A 240 12.82 8.75 3.83
CA SER A 240 12.53 7.37 3.44
C SER A 240 13.40 6.91 2.26
N ASP A 241 13.57 7.75 1.24
CA ASP A 241 14.40 7.45 0.08
C ASP A 241 15.89 7.44 0.42
N TYR A 242 16.34 8.36 1.29
CA TYR A 242 17.70 8.38 1.83
C TYR A 242 18.02 7.08 2.54
N ASP A 243 17.16 6.63 3.43
CA ASP A 243 17.36 5.41 4.23
C ASP A 243 17.51 4.17 3.37
N VAL A 244 16.71 4.08 2.30
CA VAL A 244 16.78 2.98 1.33
C VAL A 244 18.12 2.99 0.61
N ILE A 245 18.59 4.17 0.18
CA ILE A 245 19.86 4.31 -0.51
C ILE A 245 21.03 4.01 0.43
N GLU A 246 21.05 4.62 1.61
CA GLU A 246 22.11 4.45 2.61
C GLU A 246 22.26 2.98 3.03
N LYS A 247 21.16 2.33 3.43
CA LYS A 247 21.16 0.93 3.87
C LYS A 247 21.49 -0.06 2.75
N SER A 248 21.31 0.33 1.49
CA SER A 248 21.66 -0.54 0.36
C SER A 248 23.17 -0.68 0.15
N GLY A 249 23.96 0.31 0.57
CA GLY A 249 25.41 0.37 0.27
C GLY A 249 25.74 0.53 -1.22
N LEU A 250 24.76 0.79 -2.08
CA LEU A 250 24.95 0.85 -3.54
C LEU A 250 25.28 2.25 -4.06
N PHE A 251 25.11 3.29 -3.25
CA PHE A 251 25.50 4.65 -3.62
C PHE A 251 27.01 4.84 -3.46
N ASP A 252 27.69 5.21 -4.54
CA ASP A 252 29.14 5.44 -4.50
C ASP A 252 29.42 6.92 -4.20
N VAL A 253 29.63 7.20 -2.91
CA VAL A 253 29.89 8.57 -2.42
C VAL A 253 31.13 9.17 -3.07
N ASN A 254 32.21 8.41 -3.22
CA ASN A 254 33.47 8.92 -3.75
C ASN A 254 33.33 9.25 -5.25
N TRP A 255 32.71 8.35 -6.01
CA TRP A 255 32.43 8.58 -7.42
C TRP A 255 31.49 9.77 -7.62
N TYR A 256 30.41 9.85 -6.84
CA TYR A 256 29.42 10.92 -6.92
C TYR A 256 30.05 12.29 -6.62
N CYS A 257 30.85 12.38 -5.56
CA CYS A 257 31.55 13.60 -5.19
C CYS A 257 32.55 14.04 -6.27
N LYS A 258 33.30 13.10 -6.83
CA LYS A 258 34.25 13.38 -7.92
C LYS A 258 33.55 13.90 -9.18
N ARG A 259 32.36 13.38 -9.48
CA ARG A 259 31.62 13.73 -10.70
C ARG A 259 30.82 15.03 -10.58
N TYR A 260 30.10 15.21 -9.48
CA TYR A 260 29.11 16.29 -9.34
C TYR A 260 29.53 17.40 -8.38
N SER A 261 30.62 17.22 -7.62
CA SER A 261 31.13 18.20 -6.64
C SER A 261 30.04 18.84 -5.78
N PRO A 262 29.23 18.03 -5.05
CA PRO A 262 28.14 18.56 -4.24
C PRO A 262 28.67 19.55 -3.19
N PRO A 263 27.87 20.56 -2.77
CA PRO A 263 28.26 21.48 -1.71
C PRO A 263 28.71 20.74 -0.45
N ARG A 264 29.83 21.17 0.15
CA ARG A 264 30.46 20.48 1.30
C ARG A 264 29.55 20.33 2.52
N ASN A 265 28.51 21.15 2.63
CA ASN A 265 27.54 21.16 3.71
C ASN A 265 26.31 20.25 3.46
N ILE A 266 26.17 19.67 2.27
CA ILE A 266 25.06 18.77 1.92
C ILE A 266 25.59 17.35 1.76
N HIS A 267 24.97 16.39 2.45
CA HIS A 267 25.32 14.98 2.28
C HIS A 267 25.11 14.52 0.82
N PRO A 268 26.04 13.79 0.19
CA PRO A 268 25.95 13.45 -1.25
C PRO A 268 24.67 12.72 -1.68
N ILE A 269 24.15 11.79 -0.85
CA ILE A 269 22.85 11.14 -1.09
C ILE A 269 21.71 12.16 -1.09
N ILE A 270 21.73 13.13 -0.18
CA ILE A 270 20.71 14.19 -0.12
C ILE A 270 20.83 15.06 -1.37
N HIS A 271 22.04 15.49 -1.73
CA HIS A 271 22.26 16.26 -2.95
C HIS A 271 21.72 15.52 -4.18
N TYR A 272 21.99 14.22 -4.31
CA TYR A 272 21.43 13.37 -5.36
C TYR A 272 19.90 13.39 -5.37
N LEU A 273 19.27 13.09 -4.24
CA LEU A 273 17.81 13.02 -4.15
C LEU A 273 17.12 14.36 -4.44
N LEU A 274 17.80 15.48 -4.17
CA LEU A 274 17.29 16.82 -4.50
C LEU A 274 17.44 17.19 -5.98
N THR A 275 18.43 16.63 -6.69
CA THR A 275 18.85 17.13 -8.01
C THR A 275 18.70 16.15 -9.16
N TYR A 276 18.47 14.86 -8.88
CA TYR A 276 18.43 13.80 -9.90
C TYR A 276 17.37 14.05 -10.98
N ARG A 277 16.25 14.69 -10.63
CA ARG A 277 15.12 14.88 -11.54
C ARG A 277 15.35 16.01 -12.54
N GLU A 278 16.06 17.06 -12.14
CA GLU A 278 16.37 18.20 -13.00
C GLU A 278 17.61 17.94 -13.83
N ASN A 279 18.63 17.34 -13.21
CA ASN A 279 19.96 17.21 -13.80
C ASN A 279 20.27 15.81 -14.34
N MET A 280 19.35 14.84 -14.14
CA MET A 280 19.58 13.43 -14.44
C MET A 280 20.89 12.90 -13.81
N ASN A 281 21.22 13.41 -12.62
CA ASN A 281 22.42 12.99 -11.89
C ASN A 281 22.38 11.47 -11.67
N ASP A 282 23.53 10.83 -11.82
CA ASP A 282 23.71 9.40 -11.63
C ASP A 282 24.18 9.16 -10.18
N PRO A 283 23.67 8.15 -9.47
CA PRO A 283 24.03 7.88 -8.08
C PRO A 283 25.34 7.08 -7.93
N ALA A 284 25.77 6.39 -9.00
CA ALA A 284 26.97 5.56 -9.04
C ALA A 284 27.39 5.28 -10.49
N GLY A 285 28.65 4.92 -10.73
CA GLY A 285 29.18 4.67 -12.07
C GLY A 285 28.47 3.55 -12.84
N PHE A 286 27.84 2.59 -12.15
CA PHE A 286 27.13 1.48 -12.77
C PHE A 286 25.65 1.78 -13.10
N PHE A 287 25.13 2.97 -12.73
CA PHE A 287 23.71 3.30 -12.86
C PHE A 287 23.50 4.66 -13.54
N SER A 288 22.83 4.66 -14.68
CA SER A 288 22.38 5.85 -15.38
C SER A 288 20.90 6.15 -15.09
N THR A 289 20.65 7.28 -14.43
CA THR A 289 19.31 7.81 -14.12
C THR A 289 18.54 8.09 -15.41
N GLU A 290 19.18 8.74 -16.38
CA GLU A 290 18.58 9.06 -17.69
C GLU A 290 18.14 7.79 -18.43
N TYR A 291 19.03 6.79 -18.52
CA TYR A 291 18.73 5.52 -19.17
C TYR A 291 17.56 4.81 -18.49
N TYR A 292 17.58 4.78 -17.15
CA TYR A 292 16.57 4.06 -16.39
C TYR A 292 15.17 4.66 -16.60
N PHE A 293 15.03 5.99 -16.62
CA PHE A 293 13.75 6.62 -16.92
C PHE A 293 13.27 6.39 -18.35
N LYS A 294 14.18 6.50 -19.34
CA LYS A 294 13.83 6.27 -20.75
C LYS A 294 13.41 4.83 -21.01
N THR A 295 14.04 3.88 -20.32
CA THR A 295 13.80 2.44 -20.52
C THR A 295 12.60 1.93 -19.72
N HIS A 296 12.36 2.49 -18.52
CA HIS A 296 11.30 2.05 -17.60
C HIS A 296 10.29 3.19 -17.38
N VAL A 297 9.50 3.46 -18.41
CA VAL A 297 8.51 4.55 -18.45
C VAL A 297 7.49 4.45 -17.31
N ASP A 298 7.19 3.24 -16.85
CA ASP A 298 6.31 3.01 -15.71
C ASP A 298 6.86 3.63 -14.42
N VAL A 299 8.18 3.61 -14.23
CA VAL A 299 8.88 4.24 -13.11
C VAL A 299 8.85 5.76 -13.25
N ALA A 300 9.08 6.28 -14.45
CA ALA A 300 8.98 7.72 -14.73
C ALA A 300 7.57 8.26 -14.39
N ASN A 301 6.53 7.54 -14.81
CA ASN A 301 5.14 7.90 -14.56
C ASN A 301 4.73 7.74 -13.09
N SER A 302 5.38 6.84 -12.35
CA SER A 302 5.11 6.66 -10.91
C SER A 302 5.57 7.83 -10.03
N GLY A 303 6.48 8.68 -10.54
CA GLY A 303 7.14 9.72 -9.75
C GLY A 303 8.15 9.19 -8.72
N MET A 304 8.42 7.88 -8.68
CA MET A 304 9.43 7.30 -7.80
C MET A 304 10.86 7.63 -8.29
N ASN A 305 11.78 7.86 -7.35
CA ASN A 305 13.19 7.97 -7.69
C ASN A 305 13.69 6.65 -8.34
N PRO A 306 14.38 6.70 -9.49
CA PRO A 306 14.71 5.52 -10.28
C PRO A 306 15.70 4.61 -9.58
N PHE A 307 16.65 5.18 -8.82
CA PHE A 307 17.62 4.40 -8.06
C PHE A 307 16.97 3.72 -6.85
N VAL A 308 16.09 4.43 -6.14
CA VAL A 308 15.27 3.83 -5.06
C VAL A 308 14.41 2.69 -5.60
N HIS A 309 13.76 2.88 -6.76
CA HIS A 309 12.99 1.82 -7.42
C HIS A 309 13.89 0.62 -7.75
N TYR A 310 15.08 0.86 -8.32
CA TYR A 310 16.01 -0.21 -8.65
C TYR A 310 16.43 -1.02 -7.41
N ILE A 311 16.73 -0.35 -6.30
CA ILE A 311 17.09 -0.98 -5.01
C ILE A 311 15.94 -1.84 -4.48
N LYS A 312 14.72 -1.29 -4.44
CA LYS A 312 13.56 -2.00 -3.85
C LYS A 312 13.02 -3.13 -4.72
N TYR A 313 12.94 -2.89 -6.03
CA TYR A 313 12.22 -3.74 -6.97
C TYR A 313 13.07 -4.12 -8.18
N GLY A 314 13.72 -3.15 -8.82
CA GLY A 314 14.33 -3.33 -10.14
C GLY A 314 15.36 -4.45 -10.21
N LYS A 315 16.17 -4.65 -9.15
CA LYS A 315 17.12 -5.78 -9.09
C LYS A 315 16.42 -7.14 -9.09
N LYS A 316 15.31 -7.29 -8.36
CA LYS A 316 14.51 -8.52 -8.31
C LYS A 316 13.70 -8.73 -9.59
N GLU A 317 13.30 -7.64 -10.23
CA GLU A 317 12.58 -7.63 -11.51
C GLU A 317 13.51 -7.78 -12.72
N ASN A 318 14.82 -7.93 -12.53
CA ASN A 318 15.82 -7.96 -13.61
C ASN A 318 15.72 -6.75 -14.56
N ARG A 319 15.39 -5.57 -14.03
CA ARG A 319 15.35 -4.32 -14.80
C ARG A 319 16.73 -3.99 -15.34
N LYS A 320 16.82 -3.77 -16.65
CA LYS A 320 18.06 -3.37 -17.31
C LYS A 320 18.53 -2.03 -16.77
N ILE A 321 19.82 -1.97 -16.47
CA ILE A 321 20.54 -0.74 -16.11
C ILE A 321 21.64 -0.50 -17.15
N ALA A 322 22.13 0.72 -17.22
CA ALA A 322 23.31 1.08 -17.99
C ALA A 322 24.27 1.83 -17.07
N SER A 323 25.57 1.69 -17.33
CA SER A 323 26.59 2.49 -16.67
C SER A 323 26.41 3.97 -16.99
N SER A 324 26.81 4.82 -16.05
CA SER A 324 26.88 6.27 -16.28
C SER A 324 27.78 6.54 -17.49
N LYS A 325 27.35 7.45 -18.37
CA LYS A 325 28.16 7.85 -19.52
C LYS A 325 29.40 8.58 -19.00
N SER A 326 30.58 8.03 -19.23
CA SER A 326 31.83 8.75 -19.01
C SER A 326 31.91 9.90 -20.01
N GLU A 327 31.77 11.15 -19.54
CA GLU A 327 32.41 12.23 -20.28
C GLU A 327 33.91 12.05 -20.09
N ASN A 328 34.64 11.98 -21.20
CA ASN A 328 36.08 12.05 -21.20
C ASN A 328 36.46 13.32 -20.42
N PHE A 329 37.08 13.16 -19.25
CA PHE A 329 37.83 14.24 -18.62
C PHE A 329 39.03 14.51 -19.53
N GLY A 330 38.81 15.33 -20.56
CA GLY A 330 39.86 15.94 -21.34
C GLY A 330 40.67 16.81 -20.40
N VAL A 331 41.85 16.32 -20.05
CA VAL A 331 42.94 17.15 -19.55
C VAL A 331 43.24 18.15 -20.67
N GLN A 332 42.99 19.43 -20.43
CA GLN A 332 43.69 20.52 -21.11
C GLN A 332 44.74 21.08 -20.16
#